data_AF-A0AAN8WCX6-F1
#
_entry.id   AF-A0AAN8WCX6-F1
#
_cell.length_a   1.000
_cell.length_b   1.000
_cell.length_c   1.000
_cell.angle_alpha   90.00
_cell.angle_beta   90.00
_cell.angle_gamma   90.00
#
_symmetry.space_group_name_H-M   'P 1'
#
loop_
_entity.id
_entity.type
_entity.pdbx_description
1 polymer ?
#
loop_
_entity_poly.entity_id
_entity_poly.type
_entity_poly.pdbx_seq_one_letter_code
_entity_poly.pdbx_strand_id
1 'polypeptide(L)'
;MQSHVMELAYKALDLHEISYCQAIAHYIKQKFDEAYGSAWHCVVGIDFGSCITHSCGSIIFFQVEMMEFLVFKDGKDLYESKDEAVGVLQRAEDGQL
;
A
#
# COMPACT_ATOMS: atom_id res chain seq x y z
N MET A 1 -7.48 4.99 2.73
CA MET A 1 -6.54 4.60 1.65
C MET A 1 -7.11 4.87 0.27
N GLN A 2 -8.36 4.47 -0.06
CA GLN A 2 -8.93 4.67 -1.41
C GLN A 2 -8.96 6.14 -1.88
N SER A 3 -9.47 7.08 -1.08
CA SER A 3 -9.48 8.50 -1.49
C SER A 3 -8.07 9.07 -1.70
N HIS A 4 -7.09 8.64 -0.88
CA HIS A 4 -5.71 9.11 -0.98
C HIS A 4 -5.03 8.58 -2.24
N VAL A 5 -5.19 7.29 -2.59
CA VAL A 5 -4.62 6.75 -3.84
C VAL A 5 -5.21 7.42 -5.07
N MET A 6 -6.51 7.73 -5.02
CA MET A 6 -7.20 8.42 -6.10
C MET A 6 -6.63 9.84 -6.30
N GLU A 7 -6.44 10.59 -5.21
CA GLU A 7 -5.82 11.93 -5.26
C GLU A 7 -4.38 11.87 -5.80
N LEU A 8 -3.59 10.88 -5.38
CA LEU A 8 -2.23 10.69 -5.90
C LEU A 8 -2.21 10.31 -7.38
N ALA A 9 -3.17 9.51 -7.85
CA ALA A 9 -3.28 9.15 -9.25
C ALA A 9 -3.60 10.37 -10.12
N TYR A 10 -4.55 11.22 -9.73
CA TYR A 10 -4.82 12.48 -10.43
C TYR A 10 -3.58 13.38 -10.47
N LYS A 11 -2.90 13.58 -9.33
CA LYS A 11 -1.65 14.36 -9.29
C LYS A 11 -0.57 13.78 -10.18
N ALA A 12 -0.42 12.45 -10.22
CA ALA A 12 0.59 11.80 -11.04
C ALA A 12 0.31 11.98 -12.53
N LEU A 13 -0.95 11.92 -12.94
CA LEU A 13 -1.38 12.16 -14.33
C LEU A 13 -1.24 13.63 -14.74
N ASP A 14 -1.39 14.57 -13.80
CA ASP A 14 -1.10 15.99 -14.06
C ASP A 14 0.41 16.28 -14.21
N LEU A 15 1.25 15.54 -13.48
CA LEU A 15 2.70 15.74 -13.43
C LEU A 15 3.47 15.00 -14.53
N HIS A 16 2.89 13.95 -15.11
CA HIS A 16 3.56 13.06 -16.05
C HIS A 16 2.69 12.82 -17.27
N GLU A 17 3.29 12.77 -18.47
CA GLU A 17 2.56 12.31 -19.64
C GLU A 17 2.14 10.84 -19.45
N ILE A 18 0.96 10.50 -19.94
CA ILE A 18 0.34 9.17 -19.81
C ILE A 18 1.26 8.04 -20.32
N SER A 19 2.15 8.32 -21.27
CA SER A 19 3.14 7.36 -21.78
C SER A 19 4.21 6.93 -20.77
N TYR A 20 4.34 7.60 -19.62
CA TYR A 20 5.34 7.30 -18.58
C TYR A 20 4.73 6.52 -17.41
N CYS A 21 4.05 5.39 -17.68
CA CYS A 21 3.42 4.54 -16.65
C CYS A 21 4.36 4.17 -15.50
N GLN A 22 5.65 3.94 -15.79
CA GLN A 22 6.65 3.63 -14.76
C GLN A 22 6.86 4.78 -13.77
N ALA A 23 6.88 6.04 -14.24
CA ALA A 23 7.05 7.21 -13.38
C ALA A 23 5.82 7.41 -12.49
N ILE A 24 4.62 7.25 -13.06
CA ILE A 24 3.34 7.32 -12.34
C ILE A 24 3.28 6.24 -11.25
N ALA A 25 3.59 4.98 -11.61
CA ALA A 25 3.59 3.87 -10.67
C ALA A 25 4.60 4.09 -9.53
N HIS A 26 5.81 4.56 -9.86
CA HIS A 26 6.83 4.87 -8.87
C HIS A 26 6.39 5.99 -7.92
N TYR A 27 5.80 7.07 -8.43
CA TYR A 27 5.29 8.17 -7.62
C TYR A 27 4.24 7.69 -6.60
N ILE A 28 3.25 6.92 -7.06
CA ILE A 28 2.18 6.40 -6.19
C ILE A 28 2.78 5.45 -5.14
N LYS A 29 3.62 4.50 -5.56
CA LYS A 29 4.32 3.57 -4.65
C LYS A 29 5.07 4.32 -3.56
N GLN A 30 5.91 5.29 -3.94
CA GLN A 30 6.74 6.04 -3.00
C GLN A 30 5.87 6.77 -1.96
N LYS A 31 4.80 7.44 -2.40
CA LYS A 31 3.90 8.17 -1.50
C LYS A 31 3.12 7.22 -0.58
N PHE A 32 2.79 6.02 -1.05
CA PHE A 32 2.15 4.99 -0.24
C PHE A 32 3.10 4.38 0.79
N ASP A 33 4.36 4.10 0.40
CA ASP A 33 5.40 3.65 1.32
C ASP A 33 5.64 4.69 2.44
N GLU A 34 5.67 5.98 2.09
CA GLU A 34 5.82 7.10 3.05
C GLU A 34 4.63 7.21 4.02
N ALA A 35 3.40 6.97 3.55
CA ALA A 35 2.18 7.19 4.33
C ALA A 35 1.72 5.97 5.14
N TYR A 36 2.01 4.75 4.68
CA TYR A 36 1.40 3.51 5.19
C TYR A 36 2.43 2.40 5.48
N GLY A 37 3.70 2.77 5.61
CA GLY A 37 4.81 1.84 5.81
C GLY A 37 5.26 1.18 4.51
N SER A 38 6.46 0.60 4.50
CA SER A 38 7.12 0.06 3.30
C SER A 38 6.40 -1.14 2.67
N ALA A 39 6.89 -1.54 1.49
CA ALA A 39 6.46 -2.74 0.74
C ALA A 39 5.11 -2.61 0.05
N TRP A 40 4.76 -1.39 -0.38
CA TRP A 40 3.72 -1.18 -1.37
C TRP A 40 4.26 -1.41 -2.79
N HIS A 41 3.34 -1.85 -3.64
CA HIS A 41 3.54 -2.08 -5.06
C HIS A 41 2.45 -1.34 -5.82
N CYS A 42 2.79 -0.84 -7.01
CA CYS A 42 1.86 -0.18 -7.90
C CYS A 42 2.09 -0.63 -9.33
N VAL A 43 1.03 -1.00 -10.03
CA VAL A 43 1.00 -1.33 -11.46
C VAL A 43 0.03 -0.34 -12.12
N VAL A 44 0.46 0.22 -13.26
CA VAL A 44 -0.30 1.20 -14.04
C VAL A 44 -0.20 0.86 -15.52
N GLY A 45 -1.33 0.87 -16.23
CA GLY A 45 -1.38 0.61 -17.67
C GLY A 45 -2.78 0.81 -18.24
N ILE A 46 -2.90 0.84 -19.57
CA ILE A 46 -4.20 1.00 -20.25
C ILE A 46 -5.06 -0.26 -20.09
N ASP A 47 -4.41 -1.43 -20.12
CA ASP A 47 -5.04 -2.73 -19.93
C ASP A 47 -3.99 -3.69 -19.35
N PHE A 48 -4.30 -4.36 -18.24
CA PHE A 48 -3.48 -5.43 -17.70
C PHE A 48 -4.30 -6.51 -16.96
N GLY A 49 -3.78 -7.74 -16.99
CA GLY A 49 -4.24 -8.81 -16.12
C GLY A 49 -3.31 -8.98 -14.91
N SER A 50 -3.88 -9.29 -13.74
CA SER A 50 -3.10 -9.63 -12.55
C SER A 50 -3.65 -10.87 -11.85
N CYS A 51 -2.75 -11.77 -11.40
CA CYS A 51 -3.06 -12.87 -10.50
C CYS A 51 -2.09 -12.78 -9.33
N ILE A 52 -2.54 -12.15 -8.23
CA ILE A 52 -1.70 -11.89 -7.06
C ILE A 52 -2.35 -12.45 -5.79
N THR A 53 -1.50 -12.95 -4.89
CA THR A 53 -1.91 -13.28 -3.53
C THR A 53 -1.62 -12.06 -2.65
N HIS A 54 -2.63 -11.64 -1.89
CA HIS A 54 -2.55 -10.46 -1.03
C HIS A 54 -3.27 -10.72 0.30
N SER A 55 -2.94 -9.93 1.32
CA SER A 55 -3.72 -9.91 2.55
C SER A 55 -5.08 -9.23 2.31
N CYS A 56 -6.09 -9.64 3.10
CA CYS A 56 -7.41 -9.01 3.03
C CYS A 56 -7.30 -7.52 3.36
N GLY A 57 -7.87 -6.65 2.51
CA GLY A 57 -7.89 -5.20 2.73
C GLY A 57 -6.60 -4.46 2.36
N SER A 58 -5.58 -5.13 1.81
CA SER A 58 -4.32 -4.50 1.38
C SER A 58 -4.19 -4.35 -0.14
N ILE A 59 -5.30 -4.34 -0.88
CA ILE A 59 -5.38 -4.15 -2.32
C ILE A 59 -6.38 -3.03 -2.67
N ILE A 60 -6.06 -2.25 -3.68
CA ILE A 60 -6.95 -1.29 -4.31
C ILE A 60 -6.77 -1.41 -5.83
N PHE A 61 -7.86 -1.66 -6.55
CA PHE A 61 -7.92 -1.63 -8.01
C PHE A 61 -8.93 -0.58 -8.46
N PHE A 62 -8.54 0.30 -9.37
CA PHE A 62 -9.37 1.40 -9.86
C PHE A 62 -8.89 1.91 -11.23
N GLN A 63 -9.73 2.70 -11.87
CA GLN A 63 -9.45 3.34 -13.17
C GLN A 63 -9.56 4.85 -13.04
N VAL A 64 -8.64 5.58 -13.69
CA VAL A 64 -8.71 7.02 -13.91
C VAL A 64 -8.50 7.29 -15.39
N GLU A 65 -9.48 7.93 -16.03
CA GLU A 65 -9.53 8.10 -17.49
C GLU A 65 -9.36 6.76 -18.24
N MET A 66 -8.28 6.61 -19.00
CA MET A 66 -7.95 5.41 -19.78
C MET A 66 -6.90 4.52 -19.10
N MET A 67 -6.50 4.83 -17.87
CA MET A 67 -5.48 4.08 -17.13
C MET A 67 -6.08 3.30 -15.96
N GLU A 68 -5.71 2.03 -15.88
CA GLU A 68 -5.99 1.16 -14.76
C GLU A 68 -4.84 1.21 -13.76
N PHE A 69 -5.17 1.08 -12.48
CA PHE A 69 -4.25 1.14 -11.36
C PHE A 69 -4.50 -0.03 -10.43
N LEU A 70 -3.44 -0.75 -10.09
CA LEU A 70 -3.44 -1.78 -9.06
C LEU A 70 -2.39 -1.42 -8.02
N VAL A 71 -2.82 -1.17 -6.79
CA VAL A 71 -1.95 -0.84 -5.66
C VAL A 71 -2.17 -1.88 -4.56
N PHE A 72 -1.10 -2.53 -4.11
CA PHE A 72 -1.20 -3.55 -3.07
C PHE A 72 0.05 -3.60 -2.19
N LYS A 73 -0.10 -4.07 -0.94
CA LYS A 73 1.01 -4.27 0.00
C LYS A 73 1.41 -5.74 0.06
N ASP A 74 2.71 -6.03 0.08
CA ASP A 74 3.22 -7.37 0.36
C ASP A 74 3.00 -7.72 1.85
N GLY A 75 2.55 -8.95 2.10
CA GLY A 75 2.08 -9.42 3.39
C GLY A 75 3.21 -9.85 4.32
N LYS A 76 4.14 -8.95 4.68
CA LYS A 76 5.14 -9.19 5.74
C LYS A 76 5.55 -7.91 6.47
N ASP A 77 4.68 -7.34 7.29
CA ASP A 77 5.15 -6.57 8.45
C ASP A 77 5.50 -7.56 9.58
N LEU A 78 6.57 -8.34 9.42
CA LEU A 78 7.04 -9.31 10.44
C LEU A 78 7.56 -8.65 11.73
N TYR A 79 7.40 -7.34 11.88
CA TYR A 79 7.95 -6.55 12.99
C TYR A 79 6.87 -6.13 14.02
N GLU A 80 5.58 -6.11 13.69
CA GLU A 80 4.55 -5.61 14.61
C GLU A 80 4.13 -6.57 15.73
N SER A 81 4.73 -7.75 15.86
CA SER A 81 4.36 -8.73 16.91
C SER A 81 5.32 -8.81 18.12
N LYS A 82 6.27 -7.87 18.30
CA LYS A 82 7.16 -7.91 19.48
C LYS A 82 6.77 -6.98 20.63
N ASP A 83 6.18 -5.81 20.38
CA ASP A 83 5.88 -4.86 21.46
C ASP A 83 4.56 -5.18 22.20
N GLU A 84 3.53 -5.70 21.52
CA GLU A 84 2.28 -6.09 22.19
C GLU A 84 2.45 -7.32 23.10
N ALA A 85 3.34 -8.24 22.75
CA ALA A 85 3.62 -9.42 23.57
C ALA A 85 4.36 -9.06 24.88
N VAL A 86 5.23 -8.04 24.86
CA VAL A 86 5.97 -7.60 26.05
C VAL A 86 5.05 -6.92 27.06
N GLY A 87 4.07 -6.12 26.61
CA GLY A 87 3.13 -5.42 27.50
C GLY A 87 2.09 -6.31 28.18
N VAL A 88 1.83 -7.51 27.65
CA VAL A 88 0.92 -8.51 28.27
C VAL A 88 1.64 -9.33 29.33
N LEU A 89 2.92 -9.62 29.14
CA LEU A 89 3.70 -10.44 30.08
C LEU A 89 4.03 -9.68 31.38
N GLN A 90 4.29 -8.37 31.32
CA GLN A 90 4.66 -7.59 32.52
C GLN A 90 3.51 -7.44 33.53
N ARG A 91 2.24 -7.60 33.13
CA ARG A 91 1.09 -7.50 34.04
C ARG A 91 0.75 -8.78 34.78
N ALA A 92 1.34 -9.92 34.41
CA ALA A 92 1.05 -11.20 35.04
C ALA A 92 1.92 -11.48 36.28
N GLU A 93 3.00 -10.72 36.52
CA GLU A 93 3.97 -11.01 37.59
C GLU A 93 3.78 -10.20 38.89
N ASP A 94 2.92 -9.16 38.92
CA ASP A 94 2.66 -8.34 40.12
C ASP A 94 1.37 -8.74 40.89
N GLY A 95 0.86 -9.95 40.67
CA GLY A 95 -0.46 -10.40 41.14
C GLY A 95 -0.48 -11.52 42.20
N GLN A 96 0.63 -11.79 42.90
CA GLN A 96 0.64 -12.74 44.03
C GLN A 96 1.52 -12.24 45.19
N LEU A 97 0.95 -11.41 46.07
CA LEU A 97 0.87 -11.61 47.53
C LEU A 97 -0.12 -10.63 48.16
#